data_AF-A0A3A4WM62-F1
#
_entry.id   AF-A0A3A4WM62-F1
#
_cell.length_a   1.000
_cell.length_b   1.000
_cell.length_c   1.000
_cell.angle_alpha   90.00
_cell.angle_beta   90.00
_cell.angle_gamma   90.00
#
_symmetry.space_group_name_H-M   'P 1'
#
loop_
_entity.id
_entity.type
_entity.pdbx_description
1 polymer ?
#
loop_
_entity_poly.entity_id
_entity_poly.type
_entity_poly.pdbx_seq_one_letter_code
_entity_poly.pdbx_strand_id
1 'polypeptide(L)' 'METPVREATDFRTWLIIFLLVVMIFSIGAFSYMVVGDQGQPDWDYRPVKDVPGESSYSIYRPLPYSQHVRGSGGD' A
#
# COMPACT_ATOMS: atom_id res chain seq x y z
N MET A 1 -10.33 16.38 -55.47
CA MET A 1 -10.09 15.08 -54.81
C MET A 1 -10.90 15.08 -53.54
N GLU A 2 -11.98 14.32 -53.51
CA GLU A 2 -12.80 14.18 -52.30
C GLU A 2 -12.11 13.19 -51.37
N THR A 3 -11.78 13.63 -50.16
CA THR A 3 -11.22 12.78 -49.12
C THR A 3 -12.32 11.91 -48.53
N PRO A 4 -12.18 10.57 -48.48
CA PRO A 4 -13.18 9.72 -47.87
C PRO A 4 -13.26 10.00 -46.36
N VAL A 5 -14.44 10.37 -45.87
CA VAL A 5 -14.74 10.55 -44.45
C VAL A 5 -14.60 9.18 -43.77
N ARG A 6 -13.59 9.01 -42.91
CA ARG A 6 -13.36 7.76 -42.18
C ARG A 6 -14.38 7.60 -41.06
N GLU A 7 -15.55 7.05 -41.35
CA GLU A 7 -16.55 6.69 -40.33
C GLU A 7 -16.28 5.33 -39.63
N ALA A 8 -15.17 4.66 -39.94
CA ALA A 8 -14.94 3.27 -39.50
C ALA A 8 -14.16 3.09 -38.17
N THR A 9 -14.00 4.13 -37.32
CA THR A 9 -12.94 4.08 -36.28
C THR A 9 -13.34 4.39 -34.84
N ASP A 10 -14.57 4.84 -34.57
CA ASP A 10 -14.92 5.28 -33.21
C ASP A 10 -15.19 4.11 -32.26
N PHE A 11 -16.07 3.18 -32.63
CA PHE A 11 -16.45 2.07 -31.75
C PHE A 11 -15.25 1.19 -31.34
N ARG A 12 -14.36 0.87 -32.29
CA ARG A 12 -13.17 0.06 -32.02
C ARG A 12 -12.21 0.77 -31.08
N THR A 13 -12.07 2.09 -31.22
CA THR A 13 -11.22 2.90 -30.34
C THR A 13 -11.79 2.92 -28.92
N TRP A 14 -13.09 3.17 -28.78
CA TRP A 14 -13.76 3.15 -27.48
C TRP A 14 -13.75 1.77 -26.83
N LEU A 15 -13.88 0.70 -27.61
CA LEU A 15 -13.74 -0.68 -27.11
C LEU A 15 -12.35 -0.94 -26.55
N ILE A 16 -11.29 -0.51 -27.24
CA ILE A 16 -9.91 -0.65 -26.76
C ILE A 16 -9.70 0.14 -25.46
N ILE A 17 -10.19 1.39 -25.40
CA ILE A 17 -10.11 2.22 -24.20
C ILE A 17 -10.82 1.52 -23.02
N PHE A 18 -12.03 1.02 -23.25
CA PHE A 18 -12.78 0.28 -22.23
C PHE A 18 -12.01 -0.95 -21.73
N LEU A 19 -11.43 -1.74 -22.63
CA LEU A 19 -10.65 -2.92 -22.25
C LEU A 19 -9.40 -2.55 -21.44
N LEU A 20 -8.71 -1.46 -21.78
CA LEU A 20 -7.56 -0.97 -21.02
C LEU A 20 -7.97 -0.53 -19.61
N VAL A 21 -9.10 0.17 -19.48
CA VAL A 21 -9.65 0.57 -18.17
C VAL A 21 -9.96 -0.66 -17.33
N VAL A 22 -10.72 -1.62 -17.88
CA VAL A 22 -11.07 -2.87 -17.19
C VAL A 22 -9.81 -3.62 -16.75
N MET A 23 -8.79 -3.70 -17.59
CA MET A 23 -7.52 -4.36 -17.27
C MET A 23 -6.82 -3.70 -16.07
N ILE A 24 -6.68 -2.37 -16.06
CA ILE A 24 -6.03 -1.64 -14.96
C ILE A 24 -6.79 -1.85 -13.64
N PHE A 25 -8.12 -1.72 -13.66
CA PHE A 25 -8.95 -1.97 -12.48
C PHE A 25 -8.86 -3.42 -12.01
N SER A 26 -8.80 -4.37 -12.93
CA SER A 26 -8.67 -5.79 -12.59
C SER A 26 -7.33 -6.09 -11.91
N ILE A 27 -6.23 -5.49 -12.38
CA ILE A 27 -4.92 -5.63 -11.74
C ILE A 27 -4.95 -5.03 -10.32
N GLY A 28 -5.49 -3.83 -10.16
CA GLY A 28 -5.61 -3.19 -8.85
C GLY A 28 -6.47 -4.00 -7.87
N ALA A 29 -7.62 -4.48 -8.34
CA ALA A 29 -8.51 -5.33 -7.55
C ALA A 29 -7.84 -6.65 -7.17
N PHE A 30 -7.13 -7.29 -8.10
CA PHE A 30 -6.38 -8.51 -7.84
C PHE A 30 -5.28 -8.28 -6.79
N SER A 31 -4.47 -7.24 -6.94
CA SER A 31 -3.44 -6.89 -5.96
C SER A 31 -4.02 -6.66 -4.58
N TYR A 32 -5.14 -5.95 -4.48
CA TYR A 32 -5.80 -5.68 -3.19
C TYR A 32 -6.39 -6.95 -2.57
N MET A 33 -7.22 -7.69 -3.31
CA MET A 33 -7.99 -8.82 -2.77
C MET A 33 -7.16 -10.10 -2.59
N VAL A 34 -6.13 -10.32 -3.40
CA VAL A 34 -5.34 -11.57 -3.38
C VAL A 34 -4.04 -11.42 -2.62
N VAL A 35 -3.38 -10.26 -2.73
CA VAL A 35 -2.06 -10.02 -2.12
C VAL A 35 -2.17 -9.10 -0.90
N GLY A 36 -2.96 -8.04 -0.98
CA GLY A 36 -3.01 -6.99 0.04
C GLY A 36 -3.82 -7.36 1.28
N ASP A 37 -4.94 -8.06 1.12
CA ASP A 37 -5.86 -8.38 2.22
C ASP A 37 -5.66 -9.81 2.74
N GLN A 38 -4.49 -10.08 3.32
CA GLN A 38 -4.23 -11.35 4.01
C GLN A 38 -4.68 -11.35 5.48
N GLY A 39 -5.33 -10.26 5.93
CA GLY A 39 -5.78 -10.09 7.30
C GLY A 39 -4.63 -9.99 8.31
N GLN A 40 -4.99 -10.11 9.59
CA GLN A 40 -4.01 -10.22 10.66
C GLN A 40 -3.33 -11.61 10.58
N PRO A 41 -2.00 -11.69 10.46
CA PRO A 41 -1.33 -12.97 10.37
C PRO A 41 -1.58 -13.79 11.64
N ASP A 42 -1.53 -15.12 11.52
CA ASP A 42 -1.71 -16.09 12.59
C ASP A 42 -0.48 -16.25 13.50
N TRP A 43 0.59 -15.49 13.23
CA TRP A 43 1.75 -15.40 14.10
C TRP A 43 1.33 -15.08 15.54
N ASP A 44 1.88 -15.85 16.46
CA ASP A 44 1.71 -15.62 17.88
C ASP A 44 2.51 -14.34 18.24
N TYR A 45 1.80 -13.21 18.38
CA TYR A 45 2.31 -11.91 18.80
C TYR A 45 2.75 -11.91 20.28
N ARG A 46 3.23 -13.05 20.80
CA ARG A 46 3.63 -13.26 22.19
C ARG A 46 4.18 -11.95 22.73
N PRO A 47 3.67 -11.43 23.85
CA PRO A 47 4.21 -10.23 24.43
C PRO A 47 5.70 -10.43 24.58
N VAL A 48 6.46 -9.79 23.70
CA VAL A 48 7.91 -9.79 23.78
C VAL A 48 8.16 -9.02 25.05
N LYS A 49 8.70 -9.72 26.05
CA LYS A 49 9.12 -9.08 27.28
C LYS A 49 9.98 -7.89 26.87
N ASP A 50 9.73 -6.71 27.43
CA ASP A 50 10.62 -5.56 27.29
C ASP A 50 12.00 -6.00 27.81
N VAL A 51 12.83 -6.48 26.89
CA VAL A 51 14.22 -6.80 27.13
C VAL A 51 14.99 -5.52 26.87
N PRO A 52 15.85 -5.09 27.80
CA PRO A 52 16.80 -4.03 27.51
C PRO A 52 17.52 -4.42 26.23
N GLY A 53 17.54 -3.53 25.23
CA GLY A 53 18.18 -3.88 23.98
C GLY A 53 19.64 -4.30 24.24
N GLU A 54 20.06 -5.39 23.62
CA GLU A 54 21.39 -5.98 23.84
C GLU A 54 22.52 -5.18 23.18
N SER A 55 22.19 -4.16 22.39
CA SER A 55 23.18 -3.25 21.82
C SER A 55 23.77 -2.34 22.90
N SER A 56 25.06 -2.02 22.77
CA SER A 56 25.72 -1.00 23.60
C SER A 56 25.06 0.38 23.48
N TYR A 57 24.28 0.61 22.41
CA TYR A 57 23.53 1.84 22.17
C TYR A 57 22.08 1.80 22.67
N SER A 58 21.58 0.65 23.14
CA SER A 58 20.19 0.51 23.61
C SER A 58 20.01 0.72 25.12
N ILE A 59 21.06 1.14 25.81
CA ILE A 59 20.96 1.68 27.18
C ILE A 59 20.50 3.14 27.07
N TYR A 60 19.20 3.34 26.91
CA TYR A 60 18.60 4.67 26.97
C TYR A 60 18.37 5.06 28.44
N ARG A 61 18.61 6.33 28.78
CA ARG A 61 18.13 6.87 30.05
C ARG A 61 16.59 6.80 30.05
N PRO A 62 15.95 6.42 31.18
CA PRO A 62 14.51 6.49 31.28
C PRO A 62 14.06 7.92 30.95
N LEU A 63 13.33 8.07 29.85
CA LEU A 63 12.72 9.34 29.51
C LEU A 63 11.48 9.53 30.41
N PRO A 64 11.19 10.76 30.86
CA PRO A 64 10.02 11.03 31.69
C PRO A 64 8.68 10.71 30.97
N TYR A 65 8.71 10.51 29.66
CA TYR A 65 7.55 10.23 28.82
C TYR A 65 7.90 9.17 27.77
N SER A 66 6.87 8.47 27.26
CA SER A 66 7.01 7.46 26.22
C SER A 66 7.47 8.07 24.90
N GLN A 67 8.43 7.45 24.20
CA GLN A 67 9.02 7.95 22.94
C GLN A 67 8.02 8.15 21.79
N HIS A 68 6.81 7.59 21.88
CA HIS A 68 5.76 7.80 20.87
C HIS A 68 4.92 9.06 21.11
N VAL A 69 5.13 9.78 22.21
CA VAL A 69 4.43 11.04 22.50
C VAL A 69 5.18 12.19 21.85
N ARG A 70 4.63 12.73 20.76
CA ARG A 70 5.16 13.96 20.11
C ARG A 70 5.14 15.13 21.09
N GLY A 71 6.21 15.92 21.12
CA GLY A 71 6.31 17.17 21.87
C GLY A 71 7.13 17.01 23.15
N SER A 72 6.64 17.51 24.29
CA SER A 72 7.37 17.55 25.57
C SER A 72 7.61 16.17 26.24
N GLY A 73 7.69 15.12 25.44
CA GLY A 73 8.04 13.75 25.78
C GLY A 73 8.84 13.00 24.70
N GLY A 74 9.30 13.73 23.68
CA GLY A 74 10.08 13.25 22.54
C GLY A 74 10.24 14.40 21.56
N ASP A 75 11.27 15.23 21.76
CA ASP A 75 11.80 16.14 20.75
C ASP A 75 12.77 15.38 19.84
#